data_AF-A0A7V3D6A0-F1
#
_entry.id   AF-A0A7V3D6A0-F1
#
_cell.length_a   1.000
_cell.length_b   1.000
_cell.length_c   1.000
_cell.angle_alpha   90.00
_cell.angle_beta   90.00
_cell.angle_gamma   90.00
#
_symmetry.space_group_name_H-M   'P 1'
#
loop_
_entity.id
_entity.type
_entity.pdbx_description
1 polymer ?
#
loop_
_entity_poly.entity_id
_entity_poly.type
_entity_poly.pdbx_seq_one_letter_code
_entity_poly.pdbx_strand_id
1 'polypeptide(L)'
;MELLRQILEVQREMLSYQRAAAQAHDVTARWRSFLSRWQDHFPNLAEACRKALPTLERTYGQLIRDLTDHINQEDEDAFESDFALQEFLDRYGMRLAQLGTILNLVAPLADATPPNGETTS
;
A
#
# COMPACT_ATOMS: atom_id res chain seq x y z
N MET A 1 -39.36 -18.10 -16.83
CA MET A 1 -38.50 -18.80 -15.85
C MET A 1 -37.11 -19.13 -16.43
N GLU A 2 -37.00 -19.50 -17.71
CA GLU A 2 -35.72 -19.79 -18.37
C GLU A 2 -34.73 -18.61 -18.37
N LEU A 3 -35.20 -17.41 -18.70
CA LEU A 3 -34.37 -16.20 -18.76
C LEU A 3 -33.75 -15.84 -17.40
N LEU A 4 -34.50 -16.00 -16.30
CA LEU A 4 -33.99 -15.78 -14.96
C LEU A 4 -32.92 -16.81 -14.59
N ARG A 5 -33.04 -18.07 -15.02
CA ARG A 5 -32.00 -19.09 -14.82
C ARG A 5 -30.74 -18.77 -15.61
N GLN A 6 -30.86 -18.38 -16.88
CA GLN A 6 -29.71 -17.99 -17.71
C GLN A 6 -28.98 -16.78 -17.13
N ILE A 7 -29.70 -15.77 -16.65
CA ILE A 7 -29.08 -14.61 -15.97
C ILE A 7 -28.34 -15.04 -14.69
N LEU A 8 -28.93 -15.94 -13.90
CA LEU A 8 -28.32 -16.43 -12.66
C LEU A 8 -27.04 -17.25 -12.93
N GLU A 9 -27.00 -17.99 -14.03
CA GLU A 9 -25.84 -18.76 -14.47
C GLU A 9 -24.69 -17.85 -14.91
N VAL A 10 -24.99 -16.85 -15.76
CA VAL A 10 -24.01 -15.83 -16.16
C VAL A 10 -23.47 -15.05 -14.96
N GLN A 11 -24.33 -14.70 -13.99
CA GLN A 11 -23.89 -14.03 -12.76
C GLN A 11 -22.94 -14.89 -11.91
N ARG A 12 -23.15 -16.21 -11.85
CA ARG A 12 -22.25 -17.12 -11.14
C ARG A 12 -20.89 -17.23 -11.81
N GLU A 13 -20.86 -17.28 -13.14
CA GLU A 13 -19.61 -17.23 -13.89
C GLU A 13 -18.90 -15.88 -13.71
N MET A 14 -19.62 -14.77 -13.81
CA MET A 14 -19.03 -13.44 -13.60
C MET A 14 -18.47 -13.29 -12.18
N LEU A 15 -19.16 -13.82 -11.17
CA LEU A 15 -18.66 -13.85 -9.79
C LEU A 15 -17.40 -14.72 -9.64
N SER A 16 -17.31 -15.84 -10.37
CA SER A 16 -16.13 -16.70 -10.31
C SER A 16 -14.90 -16.00 -10.90
N TYR A 17 -15.05 -15.32 -12.05
CA TYR A 17 -13.99 -14.50 -12.64
C TYR A 17 -13.58 -13.35 -11.73
N GLN A 18 -14.54 -12.66 -11.11
CA GLN A 18 -14.25 -11.58 -10.16
C GLN A 18 -13.47 -12.07 -8.94
N ARG A 19 -13.82 -13.24 -8.39
CA ARG A 19 -13.08 -13.84 -7.27
C ARG A 19 -11.66 -14.22 -7.67
N ALA A 20 -11.47 -14.82 -8.85
CA ALA A 20 -10.15 -15.17 -9.36
C ALA A 20 -9.27 -13.92 -9.59
N ALA A 21 -9.86 -12.86 -10.16
CA ALA A 21 -9.19 -11.57 -10.30
C ALA A 21 -8.82 -10.96 -8.94
N ALA A 22 -9.74 -10.96 -7.97
CA ALA A 22 -9.49 -10.46 -6.62
C ALA A 22 -8.34 -11.21 -5.93
N GLN A 23 -8.28 -12.54 -6.06
CA GLN A 23 -7.16 -13.34 -5.55
C GLN A 23 -5.84 -13.05 -6.27
N ALA A 24 -5.87 -12.86 -7.59
CA ALA A 24 -4.68 -12.51 -8.36
C ALA A 24 -4.12 -11.13 -7.94
N HIS A 25 -5.00 -10.21 -7.53
CA HIS A 25 -4.65 -8.89 -7.01
C HIS A 25 -4.41 -8.86 -5.49
N ASP A 26 -4.48 -10.02 -4.80
CA ASP A 26 -4.18 -10.10 -3.36
C ASP A 26 -2.66 -10.07 -3.14
N VAL A 27 -2.12 -8.85 -3.13
CA VAL A 27 -0.71 -8.54 -2.84
C VAL A 27 -0.32 -9.12 -1.48
N THR A 28 -1.21 -9.09 -0.49
CA THR A 28 -0.98 -9.62 0.86
C THR A 28 -0.84 -11.14 0.85
N ALA A 29 -1.64 -11.88 0.08
CA ALA A 29 -1.50 -13.34 -0.08
C ALA A 29 -0.15 -13.74 -0.72
N ARG A 30 0.35 -12.95 -1.67
CA ARG A 30 1.68 -13.16 -2.26
C ARG A 30 2.78 -12.98 -1.22
N TRP A 31 2.68 -11.94 -0.38
CA TRP A 31 3.64 -11.71 0.71
C TRP A 31 3.56 -12.77 1.80
N ARG A 32 2.36 -13.26 2.16
CA ARG A 32 2.20 -14.40 3.08
C ARG A 32 2.93 -15.64 2.56
N SER A 33 2.76 -15.95 1.28
CA SER A 33 3.43 -17.09 0.64
C SER A 33 4.95 -16.90 0.61
N PHE A 34 5.43 -15.68 0.35
CA PHE A 34 6.85 -15.34 0.40
C PHE A 34 7.43 -15.53 1.81
N LEU A 35 6.77 -15.00 2.83
CA LEU A 35 7.21 -15.11 4.23
C LEU A 35 7.21 -16.55 4.71
N SER A 36 6.21 -17.34 4.33
CA SER A 36 6.18 -18.78 4.64
C SER A 36 7.33 -19.53 3.96
N ARG A 37 7.67 -19.20 2.71
CA ARG A 37 8.78 -19.84 1.97
C ARG A 37 10.16 -19.48 2.53
N TRP A 38 10.32 -18.27 3.05
CA TRP A 38 11.62 -17.73 3.49
C TRP A 38 11.71 -17.51 5.01
N GLN A 39 10.86 -18.18 5.78
CA GLN A 39 10.73 -17.98 7.22
C GLN A 39 12.06 -18.19 7.97
N ASP A 40 12.82 -19.21 7.58
CA ASP A 40 14.11 -19.56 8.21
C ASP A 40 15.20 -18.51 7.97
N HIS A 41 15.11 -17.77 6.86
CA HIS A 41 16.09 -16.74 6.49
C HIS A 41 15.74 -15.36 7.03
N PHE A 42 14.44 -15.06 7.20
CA PHE A 42 13.95 -13.77 7.66
C PHE A 42 12.96 -13.92 8.82
N PRO A 43 13.41 -14.43 9.98
CA PRO A 43 12.57 -14.55 11.15
C PRO A 43 12.09 -13.16 11.60
N ASN A 44 10.81 -13.06 11.99
CA ASN A 44 10.17 -11.85 12.50
C ASN A 44 10.14 -10.65 11.53
N LEU A 45 10.41 -10.83 10.23
CA LEU A 45 10.37 -9.74 9.25
C LEU A 45 9.02 -9.03 9.23
N ALA A 46 7.92 -9.78 9.25
CA ALA A 46 6.56 -9.22 9.27
C ALA A 46 6.30 -8.39 10.55
N GLU A 47 6.80 -8.86 11.70
CA GLU A 47 6.70 -8.14 12.97
C GLU A 47 7.55 -6.87 12.98
N ALA A 48 8.76 -6.93 12.41
CA ALA A 48 9.63 -5.77 12.24
C ALA A 48 8.99 -4.72 11.33
N CYS A 49 8.40 -5.13 10.20
CA CYS A 49 7.61 -4.27 9.33
C CYS A 49 6.44 -3.63 10.07
N ARG A 50 5.70 -4.40 10.87
CA ARG A 50 4.59 -3.88 11.70
C ARG A 50 5.05 -2.87 12.74
N LYS A 51 6.21 -3.07 13.36
CA LYS A 51 6.80 -2.11 14.33
C LYS A 51 7.28 -0.82 13.65
N ALA A 52 7.82 -0.92 12.44
CA ALA A 52 8.31 0.24 11.69
C ALA A 52 7.19 1.05 11.00
N LEU A 53 6.07 0.40 10.65
CA LEU A 53 4.99 1.00 9.88
C LEU A 53 4.43 2.31 10.49
N PRO A 54 4.09 2.39 11.79
CA PRO A 54 3.58 3.64 12.38
C PRO A 54 4.57 4.81 12.27
N THR A 55 5.87 4.53 12.36
CA THR A 55 6.91 5.56 12.21
C THR A 55 7.00 6.05 10.76
N LEU A 56 6.89 5.14 9.79
CA LEU A 56 6.87 5.49 8.37
C LEU A 56 5.62 6.31 8.01
N GLU A 57 4.45 5.88 8.48
CA GLU A 57 3.18 6.59 8.28
C GLU A 57 3.21 7.99 8.88
N ARG A 58 3.72 8.13 10.11
CA ARG A 58 3.91 9.43 10.75
C ARG A 58 4.84 10.33 9.96
N THR A 59 5.95 9.78 9.46
CA THR A 59 6.92 10.54 8.64
C THR A 59 6.28 11.00 7.33
N TYR A 60 5.50 10.13 6.68
CA TYR A 60 4.77 10.47 5.46
C TYR A 60 3.72 11.55 5.69
N GLY A 61 2.95 11.44 6.77
CA GLY A 61 2.00 12.47 7.18
C GLY A 61 2.67 13.80 7.51
N GLN A 62 3.86 13.79 8.13
CA GLN A 62 4.63 15.01 8.36
C GLN A 62 5.07 15.65 7.05
N LEU A 63 5.55 14.87 6.08
CA LEU A 63 5.97 15.39 4.77
C LEU A 63 4.79 16.03 4.01
N ILE A 64 3.59 15.42 4.08
CA ILE A 64 2.36 15.99 3.52
C ILE A 64 1.98 17.29 4.24
N ARG A 65 2.12 17.33 5.56
CA ARG A 65 1.86 18.56 6.32
C ARG A 65 2.80 19.67 5.89
N ASP A 66 4.10 19.42 5.85
CA ASP A 66 5.10 20.40 5.46
C ASP A 66 4.84 20.92 4.02
N LEU A 67 4.48 20.01 3.11
CA LEU A 67 4.03 20.35 1.75
C LEU A 67 2.82 21.29 1.78
N THR A 68 1.78 20.91 2.52
CA THR A 68 0.51 21.65 2.57
C THR A 68 0.69 23.03 3.21
N ASP A 69 1.48 23.10 4.27
CA ASP A 69 1.82 24.34 4.96
C ASP A 69 2.59 25.28 4.03
N HIS A 70 3.51 24.75 3.21
CA HIS A 70 4.22 25.54 2.22
C HIS A 70 3.27 26.09 1.14
N ILE A 71 2.40 25.25 0.55
CA ILE A 71 1.42 25.71 -0.44
C ILE A 71 0.51 26.81 0.13
N ASN A 72 0.10 26.70 1.39
CA ASN A 72 -0.82 27.65 2.02
C ASN A 72 -0.14 28.95 2.50
N GLN A 73 1.18 28.98 2.63
CA GLN A 73 1.95 30.16 3.06
C GLN A 73 2.48 30.98 1.88
N GLU A 74 2.58 30.36 0.71
CA GLU A 74 2.99 30.99 -0.54
C GLU A 74 1.85 31.82 -1.14
N ASP A 75 2.18 32.91 -1.84
CA ASP A 75 1.20 33.75 -2.55
C ASP A 75 0.56 32.99 -3.73
N GLU A 76 -0.61 33.43 -4.21
CA GLU A 76 -1.33 32.81 -5.34
C GLU A 76 -0.44 32.64 -6.60
N ASP A 77 0.58 33.50 -6.75
CA ASP A 77 1.49 33.51 -7.90
C ASP A 77 2.79 32.70 -7.69
N ALA A 78 2.99 32.06 -6.53
CA ALA A 78 4.27 31.43 -6.17
C ALA A 78 4.71 30.27 -7.07
N PHE A 79 3.77 29.70 -7.83
CA PHE A 79 4.03 28.64 -8.80
C PHE A 79 3.87 29.09 -10.26
N GLU A 80 3.74 30.39 -10.54
CA GLU A 80 3.67 30.90 -11.92
C GLU A 80 4.99 30.70 -12.67
N SER A 81 6.11 30.68 -11.97
CA SER A 81 7.41 30.38 -12.56
C SER A 81 7.62 28.88 -12.69
N ASP A 82 7.89 28.41 -13.91
CA ASP A 82 8.32 27.03 -14.18
C ASP A 82 9.49 26.58 -13.28
N PHE A 83 10.39 27.50 -12.94
CA PHE A 83 11.51 27.23 -12.04
C PHE A 83 11.04 26.93 -10.60
N ALA A 84 10.15 27.76 -10.06
CA ALA A 84 9.62 27.60 -8.71
C ALA A 84 8.78 26.31 -8.59
N LEU A 85 7.97 26.02 -9.61
CA LEU A 85 7.23 24.76 -9.70
C LEU A 85 8.16 23.55 -9.75
N GLN A 86 9.22 23.61 -10.57
CA GLN A 86 10.20 22.54 -10.67
C GLN A 86 10.91 22.29 -9.33
N GLU A 87 11.38 23.35 -8.65
CA GLU A 87 12.05 23.25 -7.35
C GLU A 87 11.12 22.64 -6.30
N PHE A 88 9.86 23.05 -6.29
CA PHE A 88 8.83 22.47 -5.42
C PHE A 88 8.63 20.97 -5.67
N LEU A 89 8.49 20.56 -6.94
CA LEU A 89 8.33 19.17 -7.33
C LEU A 89 9.58 18.34 -6.97
N ASP A 90 10.78 18.87 -7.16
CA ASP A 90 12.02 18.20 -6.78
C ASP A 90 12.14 18.03 -5.27
N ARG A 91 11.73 19.05 -4.50
CA ARG A 91 11.80 19.05 -3.04
C ARG A 91 10.82 18.06 -2.40
N TYR A 92 9.56 18.04 -2.85
CA TYR A 92 8.50 17.27 -2.21
C TYR A 92 8.08 16.04 -3.01
N GLY A 93 8.00 16.14 -4.33
CA GLY A 93 7.54 15.07 -5.21
C GLY A 93 8.38 13.81 -5.11
N MET A 94 9.70 13.93 -5.23
CA MET A 94 10.60 12.77 -5.12
C MET A 94 10.51 12.10 -3.75
N ARG A 95 10.50 12.88 -2.67
CA ARG A 95 10.46 12.36 -1.29
C ARG A 95 9.13 11.66 -1.00
N LEU A 96 8.01 12.24 -1.42
CA LEU A 96 6.68 11.63 -1.29
C LEU A 96 6.57 10.34 -2.09
N ALA A 97 7.03 10.33 -3.34
CA ALA A 97 6.98 9.16 -4.20
C ALA A 97 7.83 8.00 -3.62
N GLN A 98 9.03 8.30 -3.14
CA GLN A 98 9.91 7.30 -2.53
C GLN A 98 9.32 6.74 -1.24
N LEU A 99 8.86 7.61 -0.33
CA LEU A 99 8.31 7.16 0.95
C LEU A 99 6.98 6.42 0.77
N GLY A 100 6.13 6.87 -0.15
CA GLY A 100 4.91 6.15 -0.54
C GLY A 100 5.20 4.78 -1.14
N THR A 101 6.25 4.66 -1.95
CA THR A 101 6.71 3.36 -2.48
C THR A 101 7.15 2.43 -1.34
N ILE A 102 7.91 2.93 -0.37
CA ILE A 102 8.33 2.16 0.81
C ILE A 102 7.11 1.69 1.61
N LEU A 103 6.14 2.58 1.86
CA LEU A 103 4.89 2.23 2.56
C LEU A 103 4.11 1.15 1.82
N ASN A 104 3.96 1.26 0.49
CA ASN A 104 3.28 0.26 -0.34
C ASN A 104 3.95 -1.12 -0.31
N LEU A 105 5.26 -1.18 -0.06
CA LEU A 105 5.99 -2.44 0.11
C LEU A 105 5.87 -2.97 1.54
N VAL A 106 6.00 -2.11 2.55
CA VAL A 106 6.06 -2.49 3.97
C VAL A 106 4.68 -2.81 4.54
N ALA A 107 3.62 -2.09 4.15
CA ALA A 107 2.28 -2.29 4.72
C ALA A 107 1.71 -3.70 4.44
N PRO A 108 1.73 -4.22 3.20
CA PRO A 108 1.28 -5.59 2.95
C PRO A 108 2.13 -6.66 3.66
N LEU A 109 3.43 -6.38 3.87
CA LEU A 109 4.33 -7.26 4.64
C LEU A 109 3.97 -7.30 6.13
N ALA A 110 3.58 -6.15 6.71
CA ALA A 110 3.10 -6.08 8.10
C ALA A 110 1.77 -6.83 8.30
N ASP A 111 0.88 -6.78 7.29
CA ASP A 111 -0.43 -7.46 7.27
C ASP A 111 -0.35 -8.94 6.90
N ALA A 112 0.76 -9.37 6.30
CA ALA A 112 1.03 -10.76 5.95
C ALA A 112 1.47 -11.62 7.16
N THR A 113 1.50 -11.05 8.36
CA THR A 113 1.74 -11.82 9.60
C THR A 113 0.60 -12.83 9.78
N PRO A 114 0.85 -14.15 9.81
CA PRO A 114 -0.16 -15.12 10.22
C PRO A 114 -0.57 -14.85 11.67
N PRO A 115 -1.87 -14.96 12.02
CA PRO A 115 -2.34 -14.74 13.38
C PRO A 115 -1.81 -15.86 14.30
N ASN A 116 -0.62 -15.66 14.87
CA ASN A 116 0.07 -16.54 15.83
C ASN A 116 0.52 -17.89 15.20
N GLY A 117 1.72 -18.42 15.43
CA GLY A 117 2.40 -18.41 16.72
C GLY A 117 1.74 -19.39 17.69
N GLU A 118 1.17 -20.52 17.23
CA GLU A 118 1.00 -21.69 18.09
C GLU A 118 2.40 -22.20 18.46
N THR A 119 2.90 -21.62 19.54
CA THR A 119 3.95 -22.21 20.35
C THR A 119 3.30 -23.43 20.99
N THR A 120 3.34 -24.58 20.33
CA THR A 120 3.16 -25.86 21.02
C THR A 120 4.37 -26.06 21.91
N SER A 121 4.24 -25.58 23.15
CA SER A 121 4.95 -26.12 24.31
C SER A 121 4.47 -27.54 24.60
#